data_AF-A0A3N5PFJ1-F1
#
_entry.id   AF-A0A3N5PFJ1-F1
#
_cell.length_a   1.000
_cell.length_b   1.000
_cell.length_c   1.000
_cell.angle_alpha   90.00
_cell.angle_beta   90.00
_cell.angle_gamma   90.00
#
_symmetry.space_group_name_H-M   'P 1'
#
loop_
_entity.id
_entity.type
_entity.pdbx_description
1 polymer ?
#
loop_
_entity_poly.entity_id
_entity_poly.type
_entity_poly.pdbx_seq_one_letter_code
_entity_poly.pdbx_strand_id
1 'polypeptide(L)' 'MFELMDGYSQTAVIKVLGIGGGGGNAVAHMVRAGIEGVDFICANTDAQALKG' A
#
# COMPACT_ATOMS: atom_id res chain seq x y z
N MET A 1 5.37 40.35 -13.08
CA MET A 1 5.69 38.98 -13.49
C MET A 1 4.88 38.06 -12.61
N PHE A 2 3.96 37.30 -13.17
CA PHE A 2 3.16 36.32 -12.42
C PHE A 2 3.88 34.98 -12.56
N GLU A 3 4.36 34.42 -11.45
CA GLU A 3 4.88 33.06 -11.44
C GLU A 3 3.70 32.10 -11.31
N LEU A 4 3.56 31.19 -12.28
CA LEU A 4 2.70 30.02 -12.13
C LEU A 4 3.33 29.16 -11.02
N MET A 5 2.75 29.19 -9.82
CA MET A 5 3.01 28.12 -8.86
C MET A 5 2.52 26.83 -9.52
N ASP A 6 3.46 25.97 -9.92
CA ASP A 6 3.15 24.63 -10.40
C ASP A 6 2.15 24.01 -9.42
N GLY A 7 0.93 23.79 -9.91
CA GLY A 7 -0.19 23.35 -9.09
C GLY A 7 0.23 22.07 -8.39
N TYR A 8 0.28 22.09 -7.06
CA TYR A 8 0.50 20.91 -6.25
C TYR A 8 -0.36 19.78 -6.80
N SER A 9 0.25 18.79 -7.45
CA SER A 9 -0.48 17.62 -7.90
C SER A 9 -1.01 16.94 -6.65
N GLN A 10 -2.30 17.09 -6.35
CA GLN A 10 -2.96 16.36 -5.27
C GLN A 10 -3.13 14.90 -5.68
N THR A 11 -2.02 14.21 -5.97
CA THR A 11 -2.02 12.77 -6.16
C THR A 11 -2.31 12.12 -4.82
N ALA A 12 -3.38 11.33 -4.77
CA ALA A 12 -3.78 10.62 -3.56
C ALA A 12 -2.68 9.62 -3.16
N VAL A 13 -2.28 9.65 -1.90
CA VAL A 13 -1.40 8.62 -1.32
C VAL A 13 -2.28 7.46 -0.87
N ILE A 14 -2.20 6.33 -1.57
CA ILE A 14 -3.02 5.15 -1.28
C ILE A 14 -2.19 4.13 -0.51
N LYS A 15 -2.71 3.67 0.64
CA LYS A 15 -2.10 2.62 1.45
C LYS A 15 -3.10 1.49 1.66
N VAL A 16 -2.67 0.26 1.48
CA VAL A 16 -3.50 -0.94 1.64
C VAL A 16 -2.93 -1.78 2.78
N LEU A 17 -3.74 -1.98 3.81
CA LEU A 17 -3.35 -2.70 5.02
C LEU A 17 -4.05 -4.06 5.07
N GLY A 18 -3.27 -5.14 5.07
CA GLY A 18 -3.73 -6.50 5.30
C GLY A 18 -3.58 -6.87 6.77
N ILE A 19 -4.69 -7.11 7.46
CA ILE A 19 -4.69 -7.47 8.89
C ILE A 19 -4.96 -8.96 9.08
N GLY A 20 -4.14 -9.62 9.90
CA GLY A 20 -4.24 -11.06 10.17
C GLY A 20 -3.87 -11.94 8.97
N GLY A 21 -4.04 -13.25 9.10
CA GLY A 21 -3.65 -14.21 8.05
C GLY A 21 -4.42 -14.02 6.74
N GLY A 22 -5.74 -13.82 6.81
CA GLY A 22 -6.58 -13.59 5.63
C GLY A 22 -6.22 -12.28 4.90
N GLY A 23 -6.04 -11.19 5.65
CA GLY A 23 -5.64 -9.90 5.08
C GLY A 23 -4.24 -9.95 4.46
N GLY A 24 -3.28 -10.61 5.13
CA GLY A 24 -1.94 -10.82 4.59
C GLY A 24 -1.94 -11.62 3.28
N ASN A 25 -2.75 -12.68 3.20
CA ASN A 25 -2.90 -13.46 1.97
C ASN A 25 -3.50 -12.64 0.82
N ALA A 26 -4.49 -11.79 1.11
CA ALA A 26 -5.09 -10.90 0.12
C ALA A 26 -4.09 -9.86 -0.40
N VAL A 27 -3.33 -9.22 0.51
CA VAL A 27 -2.25 -8.29 0.12
C VAL A 27 -1.19 -9.01 -0.72
N ALA A 28 -0.75 -10.20 -0.33
CA ALA A 28 0.22 -10.97 -1.10
C ALA A 28 -0.30 -11.34 -2.50
N HIS A 29 -1.60 -11.60 -2.64
CA HIS A 29 -2.23 -11.77 -3.95
C HIS A 29 -2.19 -10.47 -4.78
N MET A 30 -2.54 -9.33 -4.19
CA MET A 30 -2.51 -8.02 -4.85
C MET A 30 -1.10 -7.66 -5.34
N VAL A 31 -0.07 -7.93 -4.52
CA VAL A 31 1.34 -7.75 -4.89
C VAL A 31 1.69 -8.63 -6.09
N ARG A 32 1.35 -9.92 -6.06
CA ARG A 32 1.61 -10.84 -7.19
C ARG A 32 0.85 -10.48 -8.46
N ALA A 33 -0.33 -9.85 -8.32
CA ALA A 33 -1.12 -9.35 -9.43
C ALA A 33 -0.57 -8.04 -10.04
N GLY A 34 0.48 -7.45 -9.45
CA GLY A 34 1.12 -6.24 -9.98
C GLY A 34 0.28 -4.97 -9.81
N ILE A 35 -0.49 -4.86 -8.72
CA ILE A 35 -1.21 -3.61 -8.44
C ILE A 35 -0.20 -2.51 -8.07
N GLU A 36 -0.21 -1.42 -8.84
CA GLU A 36 0.71 -0.29 -8.71
C GLU A 36 0.03 0.93 -8.06
N GLY A 37 0.85 1.91 -7.65
CA GLY A 37 0.37 3.17 -7.08
C GLY A 37 -0.14 3.08 -5.64
N VAL A 38 0.17 1.99 -4.94
CA VAL A 38 -0.24 1.76 -3.55
C VAL A 38 0.92 1.25 -2.70
N ASP A 39 0.96 1.66 -1.44
CA ASP A 39 1.86 1.07 -0.45
C ASP A 39 1.15 -0.08 0.26
N PHE A 40 1.70 -1.29 0.18
CA PHE A 40 1.19 -2.46 0.87
C PHE A 40 1.83 -2.63 2.25
N ILE A 41 1.00 -2.91 3.26
CA ILE A 41 1.44 -3.15 4.63
C ILE A 41 0.69 -4.38 5.17
N CYS A 42 1.40 -5.30 5.80
CA CYS A 42 0.81 -6.42 6.52
C CYS A 42 1.01 -6.24 8.03
N ALA A 43 -0.04 -6.44 8.81
CA ALA A 43 0.03 -6.47 10.26
C ALA A 43 -0.64 -7.74 10.78
N ASN A 44 0.08 -8.49 11.63
CA ASN A 44 -0.41 -9.73 12.20
C ASN A 44 0.18 -9.93 13.60
N THR A 45 -0.58 -10.56 14.49
CA THR A 45 -0.08 -10.95 15.81
C THR A 45 0.83 -12.16 15.72
N ASP A 46 0.60 -13.03 14.73
CA ASP A 46 1.51 -14.12 14.39
C ASP A 46 2.72 -13.57 13.64
N ALA A 47 3.81 -13.38 14.37
CA ALA A 47 5.07 -12.90 13.83
C ALA A 47 5.69 -13.86 12.79
N GLN A 48 5.36 -15.16 12.80
CA GLN A 48 5.89 -16.10 11.81
C GLN A 48 5.28 -15.82 10.44
N ALA A 49 4.00 -15.47 10.38
CA ALA A 49 3.32 -15.08 9.15
C ALA A 49 3.86 -13.77 8.54
N LEU A 50 4.57 -12.95 9.31
CA LEU A 50 5.21 -11.72 8.83
C LEU A 50 6.68 -11.92 8.39
N LYS A 51 7.28 -13.08 8.67
CA LYS A 51 8.66 -13.41 8.29
C LYS A 51 8.78 -13.97 6.86
N GLY A 52 7.90 -13.51 5.97
CA GLY A 52 7.84 -13.94 4.56
C GLY A 52 9.20 -13.96 3.88
#